data_AF-A0A7S2DA30-F1
#
_entry.id   AF-A0A7S2DA30-F1
#
_cell.length_a   1.000
_cell.length_b   1.000
_cell.length_c   1.000
_cell.angle_alpha   90.00
_cell.angle_beta   90.00
_cell.angle_gamma   90.00
#
_symmetry.space_group_name_H-M   'P 1'
#
loop_
_entity.id
_entity.type
_entity.pdbx_description
1 polymer ?
#
loop_
_entity_poly.entity_id
_entity_poly.type
_entity_poly.pdbx_seq_one_letter_code
_entity_poly.pdbx_strand_id
1 'polypeptide(L)'
;LCQAGVGRTEPQPRFMRSTELQTELRVSGGGMAGPVAGAVAKALREDKEVIITSVGPASVAKSVEALALAKNYLRANGLELYFFPGFETIVFQGSGPGAGETRSSVRIHAWPEPAAA
;
A
#
# COMPACT_ATOMS: atom_id res chain seq x y z
N LEU A 1 -15.74 0.57 -27.66
CA LEU A 1 -14.70 0.99 -26.69
C LEU A 1 -15.16 0.49 -25.33
N CYS A 2 -14.52 -0.56 -24.81
CA CYS A 2 -14.89 -1.12 -23.50
C CYS A 2 -14.91 0.00 -22.47
N GLN A 3 -16.06 0.23 -21.83
CA GLN A 3 -16.06 0.79 -20.49
C GLN A 3 -15.41 -0.27 -19.60
N ALA A 4 -14.09 -0.28 -19.56
CA ALA A 4 -13.35 -0.88 -18.47
C ALA A 4 -13.64 -0.01 -17.25
N GLY A 5 -14.83 -0.17 -16.66
CA GLY A 5 -15.02 0.18 -15.27
C GLY A 5 -13.93 -0.58 -14.54
N VAL A 6 -12.96 0.14 -13.99
CA VAL A 6 -12.10 -0.42 -12.95
C VAL A 6 -13.08 -1.08 -11.96
N GLY A 7 -12.99 -2.40 -11.80
CA GLY A 7 -13.80 -3.10 -10.79
C GLY A 7 -13.63 -2.42 -9.42
N ARG A 8 -14.44 -2.80 -8.42
CA ARG A 8 -14.44 -2.18 -7.07
C ARG A 8 -13.05 -1.67 -6.69
N THR A 9 -12.87 -0.35 -6.66
CA THR A 9 -11.61 0.30 -6.27
C THR A 9 -11.54 0.52 -4.77
N GLU A 10 -12.68 0.40 -4.10
CA GLU A 10 -12.80 0.49 -2.66
C GLU A 10 -12.54 -0.89 -2.03
N PRO A 11 -11.68 -0.97 -1.00
CA PRO A 11 -11.52 -2.20 -0.24
C PRO A 11 -12.88 -2.59 0.34
N GLN A 12 -13.21 -3.88 0.30
CA GLN A 12 -14.44 -4.37 0.94
C GLN A 12 -14.38 -4.02 2.44
N PRO A 13 -15.50 -3.63 3.07
CA PRO A 13 -15.53 -3.24 4.49
C PRO A 13 -14.92 -4.29 5.44
N ARG A 14 -14.98 -5.58 5.08
CA ARG A 14 -14.37 -6.67 5.86
C ARG A 14 -12.84 -6.64 5.93
N PHE A 15 -12.19 -5.86 5.05
CA PHE A 15 -10.73 -5.77 4.95
C PHE A 15 -10.17 -4.50 5.56
N MET A 16 -11.02 -3.50 5.84
CA MET A 16 -10.61 -2.25 6.45
C MET A 16 -10.55 -2.42 7.96
N ARG A 17 -9.39 -2.17 8.56
CA ARG A 17 -9.26 -2.07 10.02
C ARG A 17 -9.69 -0.68 10.49
N SER A 18 -9.92 -0.52 11.79
CA SER A 18 -10.16 0.83 12.35
C SER A 18 -8.96 1.73 12.07
N THR A 19 -9.19 3.03 11.91
CA THR A 19 -8.14 4.01 11.59
C THR A 19 -6.98 4.01 12.59
N GLU A 20 -7.24 3.62 13.84
CA GLU A 20 -6.26 3.48 14.93
C GLU A 20 -5.22 2.38 14.66
N LEU A 21 -5.60 1.40 13.86
CA LEU A 21 -4.78 0.25 13.46
C LEU A 21 -4.18 0.42 12.06
N GLN A 22 -4.31 1.61 11.46
CA GLN A 22 -3.78 1.90 10.14
C GLN A 22 -2.42 2.60 10.22
N THR A 23 -1.51 2.21 9.32
CA THR A 23 -0.22 2.87 9.11
C THR A 23 -0.13 3.34 7.67
N GLU A 24 -0.06 4.65 7.45
CA GLU A 24 0.08 5.21 6.11
C GLU A 24 1.56 5.30 5.69
N LEU A 25 1.85 4.85 4.46
CA LEU A 25 3.16 4.99 3.83
C LEU A 25 3.02 5.67 2.47
N ARG A 26 3.75 6.76 2.26
CA ARG A 26 3.85 7.41 0.94
C ARG A 26 5.13 6.96 0.25
N VAL A 27 5.00 6.33 -0.92
CA VAL A 27 6.13 5.78 -1.65
C VAL A 27 6.44 6.67 -2.85
N SER A 28 7.71 7.02 -3.01
CA SER A 28 8.18 7.78 -4.16
C SER A 28 8.78 6.85 -5.23
N GLY A 29 8.93 7.37 -6.45
CA GLY A 29 9.61 6.65 -7.54
C GLY A 29 11.12 6.52 -7.35
N GLY A 30 11.76 7.32 -6.48
CA GLY A 30 13.17 7.21 -6.14
C GLY A 30 13.44 6.28 -4.94
N GLY A 31 14.71 5.89 -4.74
CA GLY A 31 15.13 5.06 -3.60
C GLY A 31 14.91 3.56 -3.77
N MET A 32 15.15 2.80 -2.69
CA MET A 32 15.13 1.33 -2.67
C MET A 32 13.84 0.77 -2.06
N ALA A 33 13.39 -0.41 -2.51
CA ALA A 33 12.20 -1.08 -1.99
C ALA A 33 12.42 -1.68 -0.57
N GLY A 34 13.64 -2.08 -0.23
CA GLY A 34 13.97 -2.72 1.05
C GLY A 34 13.55 -1.95 2.30
N PRO A 35 13.84 -0.64 2.43
CA PRO A 35 13.36 0.16 3.56
C PRO A 35 11.83 0.21 3.67
N VAL A 36 11.12 0.34 2.54
CA VAL A 36 9.65 0.31 2.52
C VAL A 36 9.14 -1.06 2.98
N ALA A 37 9.76 -2.14 2.49
CA ALA A 37 9.42 -3.51 2.88
C ALA A 37 9.62 -3.75 4.39
N GLY A 38 10.70 -3.21 4.97
CA GLY A 38 10.96 -3.28 6.41
C GLY A 38 9.90 -2.55 7.23
N ALA A 39 9.48 -1.35 6.79
CA ALA A 39 8.40 -0.60 7.43
C ALA A 39 7.06 -1.34 7.35
N VAL A 40 6.72 -1.90 6.19
CA VAL A 40 5.53 -2.74 5.99
C VAL A 40 5.58 -3.95 6.93
N ALA A 41 6.66 -4.73 6.90
CA ALA A 41 6.79 -5.92 7.73
C ALA A 41 6.73 -5.62 9.22
N LYS A 42 7.28 -4.49 9.68
CA LYS A 42 7.15 -4.05 11.08
C LYS A 42 5.68 -3.83 11.44
N ALA A 43 4.94 -3.04 10.65
CA ALA A 43 3.54 -2.74 10.92
C ALA A 43 2.66 -4.00 10.90
N LEU A 44 2.88 -4.89 9.93
CA LEU A 44 2.10 -6.13 9.81
C LEU A 44 2.37 -7.11 10.97
N ARG A 45 3.56 -7.10 11.58
CA ARG A 45 3.81 -7.89 12.82
C ARG A 45 3.08 -7.34 14.04
N GLU A 46 2.77 -6.05 14.05
CA GLU A 46 1.96 -5.38 15.07
C GLU A 46 0.46 -5.52 14.78
N ASP A 47 0.07 -6.37 13.83
CA ASP A 47 -1.31 -6.59 13.40
C ASP A 47 -2.00 -5.28 12.93
N LYS A 48 -1.25 -4.42 12.24
CA LYS A 48 -1.76 -3.18 11.64
C LYS A 48 -2.09 -3.37 10.17
N GLU A 49 -3.05 -2.60 9.67
CA GLU A 49 -3.26 -2.41 8.24
C GLU A 49 -2.27 -1.37 7.71
N VAL A 50 -1.62 -1.64 6.58
CA VAL A 50 -0.72 -0.70 5.93
C VAL A 50 -1.40 -0.12 4.69
N ILE A 51 -1.48 1.20 4.61
CA ILE A 51 -2.05 1.93 3.49
C ILE A 51 -0.92 2.60 2.73
N ILE A 52 -0.56 2.05 1.57
CA ILE A 52 0.48 2.59 0.71
C ILE A 52 -0.15 3.53 -0.31
N THR A 53 0.32 4.78 -0.37
CA THR A 53 -0.06 5.74 -1.40
C THR A 53 1.08 5.92 -2.41
N SER A 54 0.78 5.64 -3.68
CA SER A 54 1.73 5.71 -4.79
C SER A 54 1.23 6.60 -5.92
N VAL A 55 2.07 7.52 -6.37
CA VAL A 55 1.78 8.41 -7.51
C VAL A 55 2.79 8.15 -8.63
N GLY A 56 2.27 7.78 -9.81
CA GLY A 56 3.06 7.50 -10.99
C GLY A 56 3.67 6.08 -11.03
N PRO A 57 4.10 5.62 -12.22
CA PRO A 57 4.42 4.22 -12.47
C PRO A 57 5.61 3.70 -11.64
N ALA A 58 6.66 4.50 -11.50
CA ALA A 58 7.86 4.12 -10.74
C ALA A 58 7.59 3.96 -9.22
N SER A 59 6.64 4.74 -8.68
CA SER A 59 6.20 4.59 -7.29
C SER A 59 5.39 3.31 -7.11
N VAL A 60 4.46 3.03 -8.02
CA VAL A 60 3.61 1.83 -7.97
C VAL A 60 4.45 0.55 -8.07
N ALA A 61 5.37 0.47 -9.03
CA ALA A 61 6.25 -0.68 -9.19
C ALA A 61 7.07 -0.95 -7.91
N LYS A 62 7.60 0.11 -7.29
CA LYS A 62 8.36 -0.01 -6.04
C LYS A 62 7.49 -0.49 -4.88
N SER A 63 6.24 -0.02 -4.77
CA SER A 63 5.32 -0.49 -3.74
C SER A 63 5.05 -1.98 -3.86
N VAL A 64 4.86 -2.48 -5.09
CA VAL A 64 4.66 -3.92 -5.35
C VAL A 64 5.92 -4.71 -5.01
N GLU A 65 7.11 -4.23 -5.38
CA GLU A 65 8.39 -4.85 -5.02
C GLU A 65 8.57 -4.91 -3.49
N ALA A 66 8.25 -3.81 -2.79
CA ALA A 66 8.33 -3.75 -1.34
C ALA A 66 7.36 -4.72 -0.65
N LEU A 67 6.13 -4.87 -1.17
CA LEU A 67 5.16 -5.85 -0.67
C LEU A 67 5.66 -7.30 -0.86
N ALA A 68 6.30 -7.60 -2.00
CA ALA A 68 6.87 -8.92 -2.26
C ALA A 68 8.03 -9.24 -1.30
N LEU A 69 8.91 -8.27 -1.02
CA LEU A 69 9.97 -8.40 -0.02
C LEU A 69 9.40 -8.56 1.39
N ALA A 70 8.42 -7.73 1.77
CA ALA A 70 7.77 -7.79 3.08
C ALA A 70 7.11 -9.14 3.33
N LYS A 71 6.44 -9.71 2.31
CA LYS A 71 5.88 -11.07 2.37
C LYS A 71 6.95 -12.10 2.76
N ASN A 72 8.14 -12.03 2.16
CA ASN A 72 9.24 -12.94 2.52
C ASN A 72 9.74 -12.71 3.95
N TYR A 73 9.80 -11.45 4.41
CA TYR A 73 10.23 -11.12 5.77
C TYR A 73 9.25 -11.59 6.86
N LEU A 74 7.99 -11.80 6.51
CA LEU A 74 6.92 -12.23 7.41
C LEU A 74 6.80 -13.76 7.55
N ARG A 75 7.37 -14.54 6.61
CA ARG A 75 7.29 -16.01 6.65
C ARG A 75 7.83 -16.60 7.94
N ALA A 76 8.95 -16.07 8.45
CA ALA A 76 9.56 -16.52 9.71
C ALA A 76 8.67 -16.25 10.93
N ASN A 77 7.68 -15.37 10.81
CA ASN A 77 6.72 -15.05 11.85
C ASN A 77 5.41 -15.85 11.72
N GLY A 78 5.29 -16.74 10.72
CA GLY A 78 4.04 -17.45 10.45
C GLY A 78 2.90 -16.53 9.99
N LEU A 79 3.25 -15.41 9.34
CA LEU A 79 2.29 -14.44 8.82
C LEU A 79 2.30 -14.44 7.29
N GLU A 80 1.11 -14.38 6.70
CA GLU A 80 0.88 -14.22 5.28
C GLU A 80 0.38 -12.80 4.99
N LEU A 81 0.95 -12.15 3.97
CA LEU A 81 0.56 -10.81 3.55
C LEU A 81 -0.48 -10.88 2.44
N TYR A 82 -1.60 -10.20 2.64
CA TYR A 82 -2.62 -9.92 1.62
C TYR A 82 -2.65 -8.44 1.29
N PHE A 83 -3.04 -8.09 0.06
CA PHE A 83 -3.24 -6.69 -0.30
C PHE A 83 -4.34 -6.50 -1.34
N PHE A 84 -4.88 -5.28 -1.36
CA PHE A 84 -5.90 -4.83 -2.29
C PHE A 84 -5.54 -3.44 -2.83
N PRO A 85 -5.32 -3.29 -4.15
CA PRO A 85 -5.08 -2.00 -4.77
C PRO A 85 -6.38 -1.32 -5.21
N GLY A 86 -6.42 0.00 -5.09
CA GLY A 86 -7.51 0.87 -5.54
C GLY A 86 -6.98 2.19 -6.08
N PHE A 87 -7.79 2.88 -6.89
CA PHE A 87 -7.50 4.25 -7.30
C PHE A 87 -8.15 5.23 -6.34
N GLU A 88 -7.42 6.28 -5.99
CA GLU A 88 -7.95 7.40 -5.21
C GLU A 88 -7.46 8.72 -5.81
N THR A 89 -8.23 9.77 -5.61
CA THR A 89 -7.81 11.13 -5.93
C THR A 89 -7.19 11.76 -4.70
N ILE A 90 -5.94 12.21 -4.80
CA ILE A 90 -5.23 12.89 -3.71
C ILE A 90 -4.86 14.31 -4.10
N VAL A 91 -4.81 15.19 -3.11
CA VAL A 91 -4.20 16.52 -3.27
C VAL A 91 -2.74 16.39 -2.90
N PHE A 92 -1.84 16.72 -3.85
CA PHE A 92 -0.41 16.65 -3.61
C PHE A 92 0.01 17.73 -2.61
N GLN A 93 0.41 17.29 -1.41
CA GLN A 93 0.86 18.16 -0.33
C GLN A 93 2.36 18.42 -0.50
N GLY A 94 2.74 19.69 -0.67
CA GLY A 94 4.13 20.12 -0.82
C GLY A 94 4.24 21.63 -1.03
N SER A 95 5.45 22.14 -1.18
CA SER A 95 5.74 23.56 -1.49
C SER A 95 6.39 23.78 -2.86
N GLY A 96 6.65 22.70 -3.60
CA GLY A 96 7.28 22.73 -4.93
C GLY A 96 6.28 22.71 -6.09
N PRO A 97 6.78 22.60 -7.33
CA PRO A 97 5.93 22.47 -8.52
C PRO A 97 4.91 21.32 -8.39
N GLY A 98 3.63 21.62 -8.59
CA GLY A 98 2.53 20.66 -8.43
C GLY A 98 1.93 20.59 -7.02
N ALA A 99 2.39 21.41 -6.06
CA ALA A 99 1.72 21.59 -4.77
C ALA A 99 0.26 22.05 -4.96
N GLY A 100 -0.67 21.40 -4.27
CA GLY A 100 -2.11 21.67 -4.39
C GLY A 100 -2.74 21.06 -5.65
N GLU A 101 -1.96 20.45 -6.54
CA GLU A 101 -2.48 19.74 -7.70
C GLU A 101 -3.21 18.47 -7.25
N THR A 102 -4.34 18.20 -7.90
CA THR A 102 -5.07 16.95 -7.74
C THR A 102 -4.47 15.88 -8.64
N ARG A 103 -4.11 14.74 -8.08
CA ARG A 103 -3.52 13.62 -8.82
C ARG A 103 -4.24 12.32 -8.51
N SER A 104 -4.38 11.47 -9.52
CA SER A 104 -4.75 10.07 -9.31
C SER A 104 -3.57 9.32 -8.69
N SER A 105 -3.86 8.56 -7.63
CA SER A 105 -2.91 7.69 -6.96
C SER A 105 -3.43 6.25 -6.97
N VAL A 106 -2.51 5.31 -6.76
CA VAL A 106 -2.86 3.95 -6.36
C VAL A 106 -2.70 3.86 -4.85
N ARG A 107 -3.78 3.52 -4.17
CA ARG A 107 -3.86 3.17 -2.75
C ARG A 107 -3.83 1.67 -2.61
N ILE A 108 -2.86 1.14 -1.87
CA ILE A 108 -2.75 -0.29 -1.62
C ILE A 108 -2.99 -0.52 -0.14
N HIS A 109 -4.07 -1.23 0.19
CA HIS A 109 -4.37 -1.69 1.53
C HIS A 109 -3.73 -3.06 1.71
N ALA A 110 -2.86 -3.23 2.69
CA ALA A 110 -2.19 -4.49 2.99
C ALA A 110 -2.41 -4.88 4.44
N TRP A 111 -2.67 -6.16 4.69
CA TRP A 111 -2.93 -6.69 6.02
C TRP A 111 -2.31 -8.08 6.20
N PRO A 112 -2.04 -8.48 7.45
CA PRO A 112 -1.56 -9.81 7.76
C PRO A 112 -2.73 -10.77 8.03
N GLU A 113 -2.52 -12.04 7.75
CA GLU A 113 -3.29 -13.15 8.32
C GLU A 113 -2.30 -14.20 8.85
N PRO A 114 -2.68 -15.03 9.83
CA PRO A 114 -1.92 -16.22 10.17
C PRO A 114 -1.71 -17.10 8.93
N ALA A 115 -0.49 -17.58 8.72
CA ALA A 115 -0.23 -18.59 7.70
C ALA A 115 -1.04 -19.85 8.01
N ALA A 116 -1.66 -20.45 6.99
CA ALA A 116 -2.35 -21.72 7.17
C ALA A 116 -1.34 -22.79 7.66
N ALA A 117 -1.77 -23.59 8.64
CA ALA A 117 -0.99 -24.69 9.22
C ALA A 117 -0.75 -25.82 8.22
#